data_AF-A0A2M7VGG0-F1
#
_entry.id   AF-A0A2M7VGG0-F1
#
_cell.length_a   1.000
_cell.length_b   1.000
_cell.length_c   1.000
_cell.angle_alpha   90.00
_cell.angle_beta   90.00
_cell.angle_gamma   90.00
#
_symmetry.space_group_name_H-M   'P 1'
#
loop_
_entity.id
_entity.type
_entity.pdbx_description
1 polymer ?
#
loop_
_entity_poly.entity_id
_entity_poly.type
_entity_poly.pdbx_seq_one_letter_code
_entity_poly.pdbx_strand_id
1 'polypeptide(L)'
;MKKLIIISTLLTVLFLVMPVYAQTEVTNGRLGAVREKLEQNTAQREAKITQAQERVATTLKKRAEKELDRRIRSLNGLITKINSFKKLGNSQKSTLVAQIQTEVTNLTALKA
;
A
#
# COMPACT_ATOMS: atom_id res chain seq x y z
N MET A 1 66.28 -53.27 -23.58
CA MET A 1 65.70 -52.09 -24.26
C MET A 1 64.16 -52.01 -24.24
N LYS A 2 63.42 -53.06 -23.83
CA LYS A 2 61.93 -52.99 -23.71
C LYS A 2 61.43 -52.23 -22.45
N LYS A 3 62.26 -52.09 -21.41
CA LYS A 3 61.90 -51.41 -20.15
C LYS A 3 61.93 -49.88 -20.22
N LEU A 4 62.68 -49.31 -21.17
CA LEU A 4 62.74 -47.85 -21.38
C LEU A 4 61.56 -47.32 -22.20
N ILE A 5 60.98 -48.15 -23.08
CA ILE A 5 59.82 -47.78 -23.88
C ILE A 5 58.58 -47.63 -22.98
N ILE A 6 58.40 -48.51 -21.99
CA ILE A 6 57.25 -48.49 -21.07
C ILE A 6 57.25 -47.23 -20.19
N ILE A 7 58.42 -46.73 -19.78
CA ILE A 7 58.53 -45.52 -18.95
C ILE A 7 58.21 -44.27 -19.77
N SER A 8 58.58 -44.25 -21.06
CA SER A 8 58.26 -43.14 -21.97
C SER A 8 56.77 -43.06 -22.34
N THR A 9 56.07 -44.20 -22.46
CA THR A 9 54.62 -44.20 -22.71
C THR A 9 53.79 -43.96 -21.45
N LEU A 10 54.30 -44.28 -20.26
CA LEU A 10 53.62 -43.94 -19.00
C LEU A 10 53.69 -42.44 -18.68
N LEU A 11 54.77 -41.76 -19.09
CA LEU A 11 54.98 -40.33 -18.84
C LEU A 11 54.14 -39.43 -19.75
N THR A 12 53.79 -39.87 -20.96
CA THR A 12 52.97 -39.10 -21.91
C THR A 12 51.46 -39.20 -21.66
N VAL A 13 50.98 -40.24 -20.97
CA VAL A 13 49.56 -40.36 -20.60
C VAL A 13 49.19 -39.45 -19.42
N LEU A 14 50.17 -39.00 -18.62
CA LEU A 14 49.91 -38.16 -17.44
C LEU A 14 49.64 -36.67 -17.76
N PHE A 15 49.87 -36.22 -19.01
CA PHE A 15 49.74 -34.80 -19.39
C PHE A 15 48.44 -34.43 -20.11
N LEU A 16 47.52 -35.39 -20.34
CA LEU A 16 46.28 -35.16 -21.10
C LEU A 16 45.02 -34.88 -20.26
N VAL A 17 45.15 -34.75 -18.94
CA VAL A 17 44.01 -34.40 -18.06
C VAL A 17 44.32 -33.11 -17.31
N MET A 18 44.53 -32.02 -18.04
CA MET A 18 44.36 -30.69 -17.46
C MET A 18 42.90 -30.30 -17.59
N PRO A 19 42.13 -30.20 -16.49
CA PRO A 19 40.84 -29.55 -16.56
C PRO A 19 41.06 -28.08 -16.90
N VAL A 20 40.55 -27.67 -18.06
CA VAL A 20 40.42 -26.26 -18.42
C VAL A 20 39.35 -25.67 -17.49
N TYR A 21 39.74 -25.27 -16.29
CA TYR A 21 38.93 -24.38 -15.45
C TYR A 21 39.18 -22.95 -15.90
N ALA A 22 38.79 -22.64 -17.14
CA ALA A 22 38.64 -21.27 -17.56
C ALA A 22 37.15 -20.92 -17.48
N GLN A 23 36.84 -19.98 -16.59
CA GLN A 23 35.72 -19.05 -16.68
C GLN A 23 34.34 -19.51 -16.17
N THR A 24 34.16 -19.55 -14.85
CA THR A 24 32.83 -19.41 -14.23
C THR A 24 32.86 -18.59 -12.93
N GLU A 25 33.40 -17.36 -12.94
CA GLU A 25 33.31 -16.50 -11.75
C GLU A 25 32.76 -15.09 -11.98
N VAL A 26 32.53 -14.65 -13.22
CA VAL A 26 32.08 -13.27 -13.48
C VAL A 26 30.56 -13.12 -13.64
N THR A 27 29.83 -14.24 -13.79
CA THR A 27 28.38 -14.21 -14.07
C THR A 27 27.52 -14.28 -12.81
N ASN A 28 27.93 -15.03 -11.78
CA ASN A 28 27.09 -15.28 -10.59
C ASN A 28 27.04 -14.08 -9.62
N GLY A 29 28.14 -13.35 -9.42
CA GLY A 29 28.16 -12.17 -8.53
C GLY A 29 27.33 -10.99 -9.04
N ARG A 30 27.29 -10.78 -10.37
CA ARG A 30 26.50 -9.72 -11.00
C ARG A 30 25.00 -10.03 -10.99
N LEU A 31 24.62 -11.30 -11.15
CA LEU A 31 23.22 -11.75 -11.06
C LEU A 31 22.67 -11.64 -9.63
N GLY A 32 23.47 -11.95 -8.59
CA GLY A 32 23.08 -11.80 -7.19
C GLY A 32 22.80 -10.35 -6.79
N ALA A 33 23.72 -9.43 -7.10
CA ALA A 33 23.56 -8.00 -6.79
C ALA A 33 22.36 -7.35 -7.53
N VAL A 34 22.05 -7.81 -8.74
CA VAL A 34 20.86 -7.34 -9.49
C VAL A 34 19.56 -7.84 -8.85
N ARG A 35 19.53 -9.10 -8.37
CA ARG A 35 18.36 -9.66 -7.66
C ARG A 35 18.11 -8.95 -6.33
N GLU A 36 19.13 -8.77 -5.52
CA GLU A 36 19.02 -8.06 -4.24
C GLU A 36 18.52 -6.61 -4.44
N LYS A 37 19.06 -5.90 -5.44
CA LYS A 37 18.61 -4.55 -5.77
C LYS A 37 17.19 -4.53 -6.33
N LEU A 38 16.76 -5.57 -7.06
CA LEU A 38 15.39 -5.68 -7.55
C LEU A 38 14.40 -5.92 -6.39
N GLU A 39 14.73 -6.83 -5.47
CA GLU A 39 13.94 -7.14 -4.27
C GLU A 39 13.81 -5.93 -3.34
N GLN A 40 14.91 -5.19 -3.13
CA GLN A 40 14.86 -3.93 -2.38
C GLN A 40 13.98 -2.88 -3.07
N ASN A 41 14.04 -2.78 -4.40
CA ASN A 41 13.20 -1.86 -5.15
C ASN A 41 11.72 -2.26 -5.13
N THR A 42 11.38 -3.55 -5.17
CA THR A 42 9.99 -4.02 -5.06
C THR A 42 9.46 -3.78 -3.66
N ALA A 43 10.21 -4.11 -2.61
CA ALA A 43 9.82 -3.85 -1.22
C ALA A 43 9.62 -2.35 -0.94
N GLN A 44 10.51 -1.49 -1.45
CA GLN A 44 10.35 -0.04 -1.34
C GLN A 44 9.13 0.49 -2.11
N ARG A 45 8.79 -0.11 -3.27
CA ARG A 45 7.60 0.25 -4.03
C ARG A 45 6.33 -0.16 -3.31
N GLU A 46 6.29 -1.37 -2.77
CA GLU A 46 5.17 -1.86 -1.97
C GLU A 46 4.94 -0.98 -0.75
N ALA A 47 5.99 -0.67 0.01
CA ALA A 47 5.90 0.23 1.16
C ALA A 47 5.37 1.62 0.78
N LYS A 48 5.80 2.19 -0.36
CA LYS A 48 5.29 3.47 -0.87
C LYS A 48 3.82 3.39 -1.28
N ILE A 49 3.39 2.28 -1.89
CA ILE A 49 2.00 2.06 -2.29
C ILE A 49 1.11 1.97 -1.04
N THR A 50 1.50 1.20 -0.03
CA THR A 50 0.77 1.09 1.24
C THR A 50 0.64 2.45 1.93
N GLN A 51 1.75 3.20 2.05
CA GLN A 51 1.71 4.55 2.63
C GLN A 51 0.83 5.50 1.83
N ALA A 52 0.84 5.42 0.49
CA ALA A 52 -0.03 6.23 -0.34
C ALA A 52 -1.52 5.89 -0.12
N GLN A 53 -1.85 4.59 -0.05
CA GLN A 53 -3.21 4.12 0.24
C GLN A 53 -3.70 4.60 1.61
N GLU A 54 -2.88 4.49 2.65
CA GLU A 54 -3.22 4.99 4.00
C GLU A 54 -3.47 6.50 4.00
N ARG A 55 -2.64 7.28 3.30
CA ARG A 55 -2.81 8.74 3.17
C ARG A 55 -4.11 9.09 2.45
N VAL A 56 -4.43 8.38 1.37
CA VAL A 56 -5.67 8.57 0.61
C VAL A 56 -6.87 8.22 1.50
N ALA A 57 -6.86 7.06 2.16
CA ALA A 57 -7.92 6.64 3.07
C ALA A 57 -8.14 7.65 4.20
N THR A 58 -7.07 8.11 4.84
CA THR A 58 -7.12 9.14 5.90
C THR A 58 -7.68 10.46 5.38
N THR A 59 -7.27 10.89 4.19
CA THR A 59 -7.75 12.13 3.58
C THR A 59 -9.22 12.05 3.23
N LEU A 60 -9.68 10.93 2.68
CA LEU A 60 -11.08 10.68 2.36
C LEU A 60 -11.93 10.65 3.65
N LYS A 61 -11.46 9.98 4.70
CA LYS A 61 -12.13 9.98 6.01
C LYS A 61 -12.30 11.39 6.55
N LYS A 62 -11.22 12.20 6.58
CA LYS A 62 -11.28 13.61 7.02
C LYS A 62 -12.24 14.46 6.20
N ARG A 63 -12.29 14.24 4.88
CA ARG A 63 -13.24 14.95 4.00
C ARG A 63 -14.68 14.56 4.30
N ALA A 64 -14.95 13.28 4.52
CA ALA A 64 -16.26 12.78 4.90
C ALA A 64 -16.71 13.36 6.25
N GLU A 65 -15.86 13.31 7.28
CA GLU A 65 -16.12 13.90 8.60
C GLU A 65 -16.44 15.41 8.50
N LYS A 66 -15.66 16.16 7.71
CA LYS A 66 -15.90 17.59 7.48
C LYS A 66 -17.24 17.86 6.82
N GLU A 67 -17.65 17.03 5.87
CA GLU A 67 -18.94 17.16 5.20
C GLU A 67 -20.11 16.81 6.13
N LEU A 68 -19.97 15.76 6.96
CA LEU A 68 -20.93 15.44 8.01
C LEU A 68 -21.11 16.62 8.97
N ASP A 69 -20.02 17.23 9.43
CA ASP A 69 -20.05 18.42 10.30
C ASP A 69 -20.70 19.63 9.63
N ARG A 70 -20.48 19.82 8.32
CA ARG A 70 -21.15 20.89 7.55
C ARG A 70 -22.66 20.64 7.49
N ARG A 71 -23.09 19.41 7.21
CA ARG A 71 -24.51 19.04 7.12
C ARG A 71 -25.21 19.18 8.47
N ILE A 72 -24.62 18.66 9.54
CA ILE A 72 -25.17 18.78 10.90
C ILE A 72 -25.35 20.26 11.28
N ARG A 73 -24.35 21.12 11.03
CA ARG A 73 -24.48 22.56 11.27
C ARG A 73 -25.60 23.19 10.45
N SER A 74 -25.73 22.82 9.18
CA SER A 74 -26.81 23.31 8.31
C SER A 74 -28.19 22.90 8.84
N LEU A 75 -28.34 21.65 9.28
CA LEU A 75 -29.60 21.12 9.84
C LEU A 75 -29.97 21.82 11.16
N ASN A 76 -29.01 22.05 12.05
CA ASN A 76 -29.23 22.84 13.27
C ASN A 76 -29.60 24.30 12.96
N GLY A 77 -29.04 24.87 11.90
CA GLY A 77 -29.44 26.17 11.38
C GLY A 77 -30.89 26.17 10.88
N LEU A 78 -31.33 25.10 10.20
CA LEU A 78 -32.72 24.94 9.77
C LEU A 78 -33.69 24.81 10.96
N ILE A 79 -33.33 24.07 12.00
CA ILE A 79 -34.11 24.00 13.25
C ILE A 79 -34.33 25.41 13.82
N THR A 80 -33.26 26.21 13.89
CA THR A 80 -33.33 27.60 14.38
C THR A 80 -34.30 28.43 13.53
N LYS A 81 -34.21 28.31 12.19
CA LYS A 81 -35.11 29.00 11.27
C LYS A 81 -36.57 28.57 11.46
N ILE A 82 -36.84 27.27 11.55
CA ILE A 82 -38.19 26.72 11.77
C ILE A 82 -38.79 27.27 13.07
N ASN A 83 -38.02 27.26 14.16
CA ASN A 83 -38.48 27.77 15.45
C ASN A 83 -38.80 29.26 15.39
N SER A 84 -38.00 30.05 14.66
CA SER A 84 -38.24 31.49 14.44
C SER A 84 -39.40 31.80 13.48
N PHE A 85 -39.86 30.81 12.70
CA PHE A 85 -40.82 31.04 11.63
C PHE A 85 -42.25 31.19 12.19
N LYS A 86 -42.83 32.39 12.07
CA LYS A 86 -44.12 32.75 12.68
C LYS A 86 -45.34 32.11 12.01
N LYS A 87 -45.21 31.67 10.75
CA LYS A 87 -46.33 31.12 9.96
C LYS A 87 -46.65 29.66 10.26
N LEU A 88 -45.80 28.96 11.02
CA LEU A 88 -46.03 27.57 11.41
C LEU A 88 -46.60 27.49 12.82
N GLY A 89 -47.62 26.67 13.00
CA GLY A 89 -48.12 26.30 14.32
C GLY A 89 -47.11 25.44 15.09
N ASN A 90 -47.24 25.40 16.41
CA ASN A 90 -46.30 24.67 17.28
C ASN A 90 -46.22 23.18 16.95
N SER A 91 -47.34 22.54 16.59
CA SER A 91 -47.37 21.13 16.16
C SER A 91 -46.54 20.91 14.89
N GLN A 92 -46.70 21.78 13.87
CA GLN A 92 -45.93 21.69 12.63
C GLN A 92 -44.43 21.90 12.86
N LYS A 93 -44.06 22.86 13.71
CA LYS A 93 -42.67 23.07 14.12
C LYS A 93 -42.09 21.83 14.79
N SER A 94 -42.82 21.27 15.75
CA SER A 94 -42.41 20.07 16.48
C SER A 94 -42.14 18.90 15.53
N THR A 95 -43.05 18.64 14.58
CA THR A 95 -42.88 17.56 13.59
C THR A 95 -41.65 17.77 12.71
N LEU A 96 -41.47 18.98 12.17
CA LEU A 96 -40.32 19.28 11.30
C LEU A 96 -38.99 19.22 12.07
N VAL A 97 -38.95 19.73 13.29
CA VAL A 97 -37.76 19.66 14.15
C VAL A 97 -37.44 18.21 14.49
N ALA A 98 -38.43 17.39 14.83
CA ALA A 98 -38.22 15.97 15.11
C ALA A 98 -37.62 15.22 13.92
N GLN A 99 -38.13 15.45 12.71
CA GLN A 99 -37.58 14.86 11.48
C GLN A 99 -36.13 15.26 11.25
N ILE A 100 -35.80 16.54 11.42
CA ILE A 100 -34.43 17.03 11.27
C ILE A 100 -33.51 16.46 12.37
N GLN A 101 -34.01 16.33 13.60
CA GLN A 101 -33.23 15.79 14.72
C GLN A 101 -32.90 14.30 14.53
N THR A 102 -33.81 13.54 13.93
CA THR A 102 -33.52 12.16 13.50
C THR A 102 -32.37 12.12 12.51
N GLU A 103 -32.37 13.01 11.51
CA GLU A 103 -31.28 13.09 10.53
C GLU A 103 -29.95 13.51 11.17
N VAL A 104 -29.96 14.48 12.09
CA VAL A 104 -28.78 14.87 12.87
C VAL A 104 -28.23 13.68 13.65
N THR A 105 -29.10 12.88 14.26
CA THR A 105 -28.71 11.67 15.01
C THR A 105 -28.06 10.64 14.08
N ASN A 106 -28.65 10.38 12.92
CA ASN A 106 -28.12 9.45 11.92
C ASN A 106 -26.73 9.88 11.42
N LEU A 107 -26.56 11.17 11.10
CA LEU A 107 -25.27 11.71 10.64
C LEU A 107 -24.21 11.71 11.74
N THR A 108 -24.62 11.91 13.00
CA THR A 108 -23.72 11.82 14.16
C THR A 108 -23.26 10.38 14.39
N ALA A 109 -24.15 9.41 14.23
CA ALA A 109 -23.80 7.99 14.31
C ALA A 109 -22.83 7.56 13.19
N LEU A 110 -22.99 8.08 11.97
CA LEU A 110 -22.07 7.82 10.85
C LEU A 110 -20.68 8.47 11.01
N LYS A 111 -20.56 9.46 11.89
CA LYS A 111 -19.28 10.14 12.18
C LYS A 111 -18.43 9.34 13.19
N ALA A 112 -19.07 8.62 14.10
CA ALA A 112 -18.42 7.81 15.14
C ALA A 112 -17.72 6.58 14.53
#